data_AF-A0A9X0U2P8-F1
#
_entry.id   AF-A0A9X0U2P8-F1
#
_cell.length_a   1.000
_cell.length_b   1.000
_cell.length_c   1.000
_cell.angle_alpha   90.00
_cell.angle_beta   90.00
_cell.angle_gamma   90.00
#
_symmetry.space_group_name_H-M   'P 1'
#
loop_
_entity.id
_entity.type
_entity.pdbx_description
1 polymer ?
#
loop_
_entity_poly.entity_id
_entity_poly.type
_entity_poly.pdbx_seq_one_letter_code
_entity_poly.pdbx_strand_id
1 'polypeptide(L)' 'MVATMVFHGALEEDLVYDACPEMYFKFAKVRRHIEEFRRINNLPELFQNLQNLAEGSEKGRARLNNMERYLSLSEQ' A
#
# COMPACT_ATOMS: atom_id res chain seq x y z
N MET A 1 -0.20 4.97 11.20
CA MET A 1 0.46 3.91 10.37
C MET A 1 1.73 4.52 9.78
N VAL A 2 2.80 3.76 9.51
CA VAL A 2 4.13 4.30 9.13
C VAL A 2 4.12 5.24 7.92
N ALA A 3 3.16 5.12 6.99
CA ALA A 3 3.01 6.08 5.90
C ALA A 3 2.79 7.53 6.36
N THR A 4 2.15 7.74 7.52
CA THR A 4 2.01 9.07 8.11
C THR A 4 3.38 9.68 8.45
N MET A 5 4.36 8.87 8.86
CA MET A 5 5.72 9.36 9.12
C MET A 5 6.38 9.86 7.83
N VAL A 6 6.06 9.28 6.68
CA VAL A 6 6.50 9.79 5.37
C VAL A 6 5.86 11.15 5.07
N PHE A 7 4.54 11.25 5.21
CA PHE A 7 3.82 12.49 4.90
C PHE A 7 4.18 13.68 5.79
N HIS A 8 4.69 13.42 7.00
CA HIS A 8 5.16 14.45 7.92
C HIS A 8 6.69 14.64 7.89
N GLY A 9 7.41 14.00 6.97
CA GLY A 9 8.86 14.17 6.79
C GLY A 9 9.71 13.52 7.89
N ALA A 10 9.14 12.63 8.69
CA ALA A 10 9.87 11.89 9.72
C ALA A 10 10.62 10.67 9.15
N LEU A 11 10.16 10.10 8.03
CA LEU A 11 10.82 9.01 7.32
C LEU A 11 10.82 9.27 5.81
N GLU A 12 11.87 8.82 5.13
CA GLU A 12 11.92 8.79 3.67
C GLU A 12 11.05 7.63 3.13
N GLU A 13 10.39 7.84 1.99
CA GLU A 13 9.57 6.79 1.34
C GLU A 13 10.40 5.52 1.07
N ASP A 14 11.65 5.69 0.61
CA ASP A 14 12.54 4.59 0.29
C ASP A 14 12.90 3.77 1.53
N LEU A 15 13.16 4.44 2.66
CA LEU A 15 13.43 3.76 3.92
C LEU A 15 12.22 2.93 4.39
N VAL A 16 11.01 3.46 4.23
CA VAL A 16 9.78 2.71 4.58
C VAL A 16 9.59 1.50 3.68
N TYR A 17 9.88 1.61 2.39
CA TYR A 17 9.79 0.45 1.51
C TYR A 17 10.82 -0.63 1.85
N ASP A 18 12.06 -0.23 2.11
CA ASP A 18 13.14 -1.18 2.45
C ASP A 18 12.88 -1.87 3.80
N ALA A 19 12.34 -1.14 4.77
CA ALA A 19 12.05 -1.68 6.10
C ALA A 19 10.71 -2.42 6.20
N CYS A 20 9.71 -2.03 5.41
CA CYS A 20 8.33 -2.53 5.51
C CYS A 20 7.71 -2.89 4.13
N PRO A 21 8.38 -3.69 3.27
CA PRO A 21 7.85 -4.03 1.95
C PRO A 21 6.56 -4.85 2.02
N GLU A 22 6.34 -5.56 3.13
CA GLU A 22 5.13 -6.36 3.37
C GLU A 22 3.85 -5.52 3.39
N MET A 23 3.94 -4.20 3.62
CA MET A 23 2.79 -3.31 3.51
C MET A 23 2.30 -3.21 2.07
N TYR A 24 3.21 -3.07 1.10
CA TYR A 24 2.86 -3.04 -0.32
C TYR A 24 2.29 -4.38 -0.76
N PHE A 25 2.87 -5.49 -0.28
CA PHE A 25 2.33 -6.83 -0.52
C PHE A 25 0.90 -7.00 0.02
N LYS A 26 0.66 -6.62 1.28
CA LYS A 26 -0.68 -6.70 1.89
C LYS A 26 -1.68 -5.84 1.14
N PHE A 27 -1.29 -4.61 0.79
CA PHE A 27 -2.15 -3.70 0.04
C PHE A 27 -2.47 -4.26 -1.35
N ALA A 28 -1.49 -4.76 -2.10
CA ALA A 28 -1.69 -5.36 -3.41
C ALA A 28 -2.73 -6.48 -3.40
N LYS A 29 -2.76 -7.32 -2.35
CA LYS A 29 -3.76 -8.39 -2.19
C LYS A 29 -5.18 -7.86 -1.99
N VAL A 30 -5.36 -6.80 -1.21
CA VAL A 30 -6.68 -6.32 -0.79
C VAL A 30 -7.20 -5.15 -1.62
N ARG A 31 -6.34 -4.50 -2.41
CA ARG A 31 -6.62 -3.24 -3.13
C ARG A 31 -7.94 -3.29 -3.91
N ARG A 32 -8.19 -4.39 -4.63
CA ARG A 32 -9.40 -4.56 -5.45
C ARG A 32 -10.70 -4.62 -4.65
N HIS A 33 -10.62 -4.95 -3.37
CA HIS A 33 -11.76 -5.13 -2.49
C HIS A 33 -11.87 -4.03 -1.42
N ILE A 34 -10.92 -3.10 -1.38
CA ILE A 34 -10.75 -2.22 -0.24
C ILE A 34 -11.89 -1.22 -0.08
N GLU A 35 -12.39 -0.66 -1.18
CA GLU A 35 -13.51 0.29 -1.14
C GLU A 35 -14.80 -0.36 -0.64
N GLU A 36 -15.12 -1.55 -1.17
CA GLU A 36 -16.27 -2.31 -0.70
C GLU A 36 -16.12 -2.73 0.75
N PHE A 37 -14.92 -3.18 1.15
CA PHE A 37 -14.64 -3.56 2.53
C PHE A 37 -14.81 -2.36 3.50
N ARG A 38 -14.31 -1.18 3.14
CA ARG A 38 -14.50 0.06 3.93
C ARG A 38 -15.98 0.38 4.09
N ARG A 39 -16.74 0.28 2.99
CA ARG A 39 -18.18 0.58 2.95
C ARG A 39 -18.99 -0.35 3.84
N ILE A 40 -18.84 -1.67 3.69
CA ILE A 40 -19.65 -2.65 4.42
C ILE A 40 -19.34 -2.69 5.93
N ASN A 41 -18.10 -2.34 6.31
CA ASN A 41 -17.67 -2.34 7.71
C ASN A 41 -17.72 -0.97 8.38
N ASN A 42 -18.14 0.09 7.67
CA ASN A 42 -18.11 1.48 8.16
C ASN A 42 -16.70 1.92 8.65
N LEU A 43 -15.68 1.58 7.87
CA LEU A 43 -14.26 1.88 8.16
C LEU A 43 -13.63 2.75 7.06
N PRO A 44 -14.10 3.98 6.83
CA PRO A 44 -13.72 4.79 5.66
C PRO A 44 -12.20 5.05 5.54
N GLU A 45 -11.49 5.10 6.67
CA GLU A 45 -10.06 5.44 6.70
C GLU A 45 -9.13 4.23 6.66
N LEU A 46 -9.67 3.01 6.67
CA LEU A 46 -8.85 1.79 6.74
C LEU A 46 -7.88 1.74 5.57
N PHE A 47 -6.59 1.60 5.85
CA PHE A 47 -5.50 1.64 4.86
C PHE A 47 -5.40 2.93 4.02
N GLN A 48 -6.12 4.01 4.32
CA GLN A 48 -6.09 5.23 3.49
C GLN A 48 -4.66 5.78 3.33
N ASN A 49 -3.89 5.84 4.41
CA ASN A 49 -2.51 6.33 4.34
C ASN A 49 -1.58 5.39 3.56
N LEU A 50 -1.85 4.07 3.59
CA LEU A 50 -1.10 3.11 2.78
C LEU A 50 -1.43 3.28 1.30
N GLN A 51 -2.71 3.41 0.98
CA GLN A 51 -3.18 3.69 -0.37
C GLN A 51 -2.55 4.98 -0.91
N ASN A 52 -2.60 6.06 -0.14
CA ASN A 52 -1.99 7.33 -0.52
C ASN A 52 -0.49 7.19 -0.77
N LEU A 53 0.23 6.40 0.04
CA LEU A 53 1.68 6.19 -0.13
C LEU A 53 1.98 5.32 -1.36
N ALA A 54 1.21 4.26 -1.56
CA ALA A 54 1.42 3.30 -2.64
C ALA A 54 0.95 3.83 -4.00
N GLU A 55 -0.09 4.66 -4.04
CA GLU A 55 -0.68 5.17 -5.30
C GLU A 55 -0.26 6.61 -5.60
N GLY A 56 0.12 7.39 -4.58
CA GLY A 56 0.37 8.82 -4.68
C GLY A 56 1.70 9.20 -5.35
N SER A 57 2.73 8.36 -5.30
CA SER A 57 4.04 8.62 -5.91
C SER A 57 4.35 7.67 -7.08
N GLU A 58 5.23 8.09 -7.99
CA GLU A 58 5.70 7.24 -9.09
C GLU A 58 6.41 5.99 -8.58
N LYS A 59 7.29 6.16 -7.57
CA LYS A 59 7.98 5.06 -6.89
C LYS A 59 6.99 4.10 -6.24
N GLY A 60 6.01 4.61 -5.51
CA GLY A 60 4.96 3.83 -4.87
C GLY A 60 4.20 2.98 -5.89
N ARG A 61 3.76 3.58 -7.01
CA ARG A 61 3.04 2.86 -8.08
C ARG A 61 3.91 1.77 -8.72
N ALA A 62 5.18 2.06 -8.98
CA ALA A 62 6.11 1.06 -9.51
C ALA A 62 6.28 -0.14 -8.56
N ARG A 63 6.44 0.12 -7.26
CA ARG A 63 6.53 -0.91 -6.21
C ARG A 63 5.25 -1.75 -6.13
N LEU A 64 4.09 -1.09 -6.14
CA LEU A 64 2.79 -1.76 -6.11
C LEU A 64 2.60 -2.65 -7.35
N ASN A 65 2.91 -2.16 -8.54
CA ASN A 65 2.84 -2.94 -9.78
C ASN A 65 3.75 -4.17 -9.75
N ASN A 66 4.96 -4.03 -9.21
CA ASN A 66 5.87 -5.17 -9.03
C ASN A 66 5.27 -6.21 -8.06
N MET A 67 4.69 -5.78 -6.94
CA MET A 67 4.02 -6.69 -5.99
C MET A 67 2.84 -7.41 -6.62
N GLU A 68 1.98 -6.71 -7.37
CA GLU A 68 0.86 -7.32 -8.11
C GLU A 68 1.35 -8.35 -9.14
N ARG A 69 2.45 -8.05 -9.84
CA ARG A 69 3.09 -9.01 -10.75
C ARG A 69 3.58 -10.26 -10.01
N TYR A 70 4.25 -10.11 -8.87
CA TYR A 70 4.71 -11.26 -8.09
C TYR A 70 3.56 -12.13 -7.59
N LEU A 71 2.46 -11.51 -7.14
CA LEU A 71 1.25 -12.22 -6.73
C LEU A 71 0.67 -13.05 -7.88
N SER A 72 0.56 -12.48 -9.08
CA SER A 72 0.03 -13.21 -10.25
C SER A 72 0.88 -14.41 -10.67
N LEU A 73 2.20 -14.38 -10.42
CA LEU A 73 3.11 -15.50 -10.70
C LEU A 73 3.01 -16.60 -9.65
N SER A 74 2.59 -16.27 -8.42
CA SER A 74 2.45 -17.25 -7.33
C SER A 74 1.14 -18.04 -7.38
N GLU A 75 0.19 -17.62 -8.23
CA GLU A 75 -1.11 -18.27 -8.43
C GLU A 75 -1.09 -19.27 -9.61
N GLN A 76 0.08 -19.50 -10.24
CA GLN A 76 0.33 -20.46 -11.32
C GLN A 76 0.98 -21.73 -10.77
#